data_AF-A0A562JC86-F1
#
_entry.id   AF-A0A562JC86-F1
#
_cell.length_a   1.000
_cell.length_b   1.000
_cell.length_c   1.000
_cell.angle_alpha   90.00
_cell.angle_beta   90.00
_cell.angle_gamma   90.00
#
_symmetry.space_group_name_H-M   'P 1'
#
loop_
_entity.id
_entity.type
_entity.pdbx_description
1 polymer ?
#
loop_
_entity_poly.entity_id
_entity_poly.type
_entity_poly.pdbx_seq_one_letter_code
_entity_poly.pdbx_strand_id
1 'polypeptide(L)'
;MECPFCCFLKNYTGRFVGIGFVCNCCLDTTQYNHVYGFGYLRRRSFYGDSIRLYDAPRDGNVIFTANCDDIFEVYFPPNDANGPMSMEELKTIVEEKEKNSFSRFVSTKGGEGK
;
A
#
# COMPACT_ATOMS: atom_id res chain seq x y z
N MET A 1 3.59 5.84 -20.88
CA MET A 1 4.26 6.84 -20.01
C MET A 1 4.93 6.02 -18.92
N GLU A 2 6.20 6.23 -18.57
CA GLU A 2 6.80 5.37 -17.52
C GLU A 2 6.13 5.67 -16.17
N CYS A 3 5.56 4.62 -15.56
CA CYS A 3 4.92 4.72 -14.25
C CYS A 3 5.87 5.33 -13.19
N PRO A 4 5.51 6.45 -12.54
CA PRO A 4 6.38 7.13 -11.58
C PRO A 4 6.67 6.25 -10.36
N PHE A 5 5.68 5.45 -9.92
CA PHE A 5 5.87 4.47 -8.85
C PHE A 5 6.86 3.37 -9.26
N CYS A 6 6.82 2.86 -10.50
CA CYS A 6 7.80 1.89 -10.99
C CYS A 6 9.22 2.46 -10.96
N CYS A 7 9.41 3.71 -11.38
CA CYS A 7 10.72 4.36 -11.36
C CYS A 7 11.25 4.55 -9.93
N PHE A 8 10.39 5.01 -9.02
CA PHE A 8 10.73 5.18 -7.61
C PHE A 8 11.04 3.85 -6.91
N LEU A 9 10.16 2.85 -7.06
CA LEU A 9 10.22 1.58 -6.33
C LEU A 9 11.35 0.65 -6.78
N LYS A 10 11.92 0.83 -7.99
CA LYS A 10 13.08 0.05 -8.47
C LYS A 10 14.25 0.07 -7.47
N ASN A 11 14.47 1.20 -6.81
CA ASN A 11 15.53 1.38 -5.81
C ASN A 11 15.28 0.64 -4.49
N TYR A 12 14.09 0.07 -4.31
CA TYR A 12 13.68 -0.64 -3.10
C TYR A 12 13.48 -2.15 -3.36
N THR A 13 14.05 -2.67 -4.44
CA THR A 13 14.06 -4.11 -4.75
C THR A 13 14.61 -4.90 -3.56
N GLY A 14 13.89 -5.96 -3.16
CA GLY A 14 14.19 -6.82 -2.02
C GLY A 14 13.53 -6.39 -0.72
N ARG A 15 12.87 -5.21 -0.68
CA ARG A 15 12.15 -4.74 0.51
C ARG A 15 10.69 -5.17 0.49
N PHE A 16 10.15 -5.37 1.68
CA PHE A 16 8.71 -5.50 1.90
C PHE A 16 8.06 -4.12 1.86
N VAL A 17 6.94 -3.99 1.15
CA VAL A 17 6.20 -2.74 0.98
C VAL A 17 4.70 -2.98 1.06
N GLY A 18 3.95 -1.96 1.44
CA GLY A 18 2.51 -1.85 1.20
C GLY A 18 2.24 -0.90 0.04
N ILE A 19 1.28 -1.25 -0.81
CA ILE A 19 0.81 -0.42 -1.92
C ILE A 19 -0.68 -0.17 -1.71
N GLY A 20 -1.04 1.08 -1.50
CA GLY A 20 -2.43 1.54 -1.48
C GLY A 20 -2.92 1.78 -2.91
N PHE A 21 -4.04 1.15 -3.26
CA PHE A 21 -4.63 1.23 -4.59
C PHE A 21 -6.15 1.39 -4.54
N VAL A 22 -6.70 1.98 -5.60
CA VAL A 22 -8.14 2.14 -5.79
C VAL A 22 -8.70 0.87 -6.43
N CYS A 23 -9.57 0.17 -5.71
CA CYS A 23 -10.33 -1.00 -6.16
C CYS A 23 -11.77 -0.54 -6.45
N ASN A 24 -12.22 -0.54 -7.70
CA ASN A 24 -13.63 -0.30 -8.06
C ASN A 24 -14.55 -1.50 -7.78
N CYS A 25 -14.20 -2.26 -6.74
CA CYS A 25 -14.71 -3.60 -6.48
C CYS A 25 -16.03 -3.55 -5.69
N CYS A 26 -16.32 -2.41 -5.03
CA CYS A 26 -17.55 -2.16 -4.30
C CYS A 26 -18.29 -0.95 -4.90
N LEU A 27 -19.11 -1.21 -5.92
CA LEU A 27 -19.93 -0.19 -6.60
C LEU A 27 -21.05 0.39 -5.70
N ASP A 28 -21.35 -0.24 -4.57
CA ASP A 28 -22.46 0.13 -3.68
C ASP A 28 -22.05 1.03 -2.50
N THR A 29 -20.75 1.28 -2.29
CA THR A 29 -20.25 2.14 -1.22
C THR A 29 -19.11 3.02 -1.72
N THR A 30 -19.45 4.25 -2.14
CA THR A 30 -18.52 5.26 -2.69
C THR A 30 -17.40 5.72 -1.73
N GLN A 31 -17.32 5.17 -0.52
CA GLN A 31 -16.36 5.56 0.52
C GLN A 31 -15.24 4.53 0.78
N TYR A 32 -15.25 3.34 0.19
CA TYR A 32 -14.30 2.26 0.55
C TYR A 32 -13.60 1.58 -0.64
N ASN A 33 -13.22 2.37 -1.65
CA ASN A 33 -12.44 1.83 -2.76
C ASN A 33 -10.93 1.82 -2.49
N HIS A 34 -10.45 2.29 -1.33
CA HIS A 34 -9.02 2.27 -1.00
C HIS A 34 -8.65 0.96 -0.30
N VAL A 35 -7.77 0.17 -0.93
CA VAL A 35 -7.32 -1.13 -0.43
C VAL A 35 -5.80 -1.16 -0.44
N TYR A 36 -5.20 -1.98 0.43
CA TYR A 36 -3.75 -2.18 0.46
C TYR A 36 -3.39 -3.61 0.09
N GLY A 37 -2.42 -3.74 -0.80
CA GLY A 37 -1.69 -4.98 -1.04
C GLY A 37 -0.30 -4.88 -0.42
N PHE A 38 0.19 -5.95 0.20
CA PHE A 38 1.54 -5.97 0.74
C PHE A 38 2.36 -7.13 0.19
N GLY A 39 3.67 -6.99 0.22
CA GLY A 39 4.62 -8.03 -0.20
C GLY A 39 5.98 -7.46 -0.57
N TYR A 40 6.85 -8.34 -1.07
CA TYR A 40 8.20 -7.99 -1.46
C TYR A 40 8.28 -7.45 -2.89
N LEU A 41 9.08 -6.39 -3.06
CA LEU A 41 9.53 -5.94 -4.36
C LEU A 41 10.65 -6.83 -4.86
N ARG A 42 10.59 -7.21 -6.14
CA ARG A 42 11.62 -7.96 -6.87
C ARG A 42 11.94 -7.24 -8.17
N ARG A 43 13.02 -7.64 -8.85
CA ARG A 43 13.32 -7.11 -10.21
C ARG A 43 12.17 -7.33 -11.19
N ARG A 44 11.44 -8.43 -11.03
CA ARG A 44 10.25 -8.79 -11.82
C ARG A 44 8.95 -8.15 -11.29
N SER A 45 9.03 -7.23 -10.32
CA SER A 45 7.87 -6.48 -9.86
C SER A 45 7.39 -5.46 -10.88
N PHE A 46 8.29 -4.94 -11.70
CA PHE A 46 8.00 -3.84 -12.62
C PHE A 46 7.74 -4.41 -14.01
N TYR A 47 6.47 -4.48 -14.42
CA TYR A 47 6.06 -5.05 -15.71
C TYR A 47 5.12 -4.09 -16.43
N GLY A 48 5.66 -3.36 -17.40
CA GLY A 48 4.94 -2.28 -18.08
C GLY A 48 4.44 -1.24 -17.08
N ASP A 49 3.12 -1.03 -17.10
CA ASP A 49 2.42 -0.09 -16.22
C ASP A 49 1.80 -0.78 -15.00
N SER A 50 2.35 -1.92 -14.58
CA SER A 50 1.90 -2.66 -13.41
C SER A 50 3.03 -2.97 -12.42
N ILE A 51 2.67 -3.04 -11.14
CA ILE A 51 3.54 -3.43 -10.04
C ILE A 51 3.04 -4.75 -9.45
N ARG A 52 3.94 -5.71 -9.29
CA ARG A 52 3.69 -7.00 -8.63
C ARG A 52 4.43 -7.11 -7.31
N LEU A 53 3.76 -7.63 -6.29
CA LEU A 53 4.39 -7.98 -5.01
C LEU A 53 4.42 -9.49 -4.83
N TYR A 54 5.43 -9.95 -4.10
CA TYR A 54 5.74 -11.36 -3.89
C TYR A 54 5.66 -11.74 -2.41
N ASP A 55 5.34 -12.99 -2.10
CA ASP A 55 5.33 -13.51 -0.72
C ASP A 55 6.73 -13.64 -0.10
N ALA A 56 7.78 -13.71 -0.92
CA ALA A 56 9.17 -13.80 -0.47
C ALA A 56 10.12 -12.90 -1.29
N PRO A 57 11.24 -12.43 -0.68
CA PRO A 57 12.21 -11.57 -1.35
C PRO A 57 12.98 -12.31 -2.47
N ARG A 58 13.05 -13.63 -2.41
CA ARG A 58 13.65 -14.52 -3.41
C ARG A 58 12.71 -15.69 -3.67
N ASP A 59 12.56 -16.06 -4.94
CA ASP A 59 11.77 -17.20 -5.43
C ASP A 59 10.31 -17.30 -4.96
N GLY A 60 9.78 -16.21 -4.41
CA GLY A 60 8.37 -16.10 -4.05
C GLY A 60 7.40 -16.09 -5.23
N ASN A 61 6.15 -16.40 -4.94
CA ASN A 61 5.03 -16.31 -5.87
C ASN A 61 4.44 -14.89 -5.87
N VAL A 62 3.81 -14.51 -6.97
CA VAL A 62 3.07 -13.24 -7.05
C VAL A 62 1.83 -13.37 -6.20
N ILE A 63 1.68 -12.47 -5.22
CA ILE A 63 0.50 -12.42 -4.34
C ILE A 63 -0.36 -11.19 -4.56
N PHE A 64 0.18 -10.20 -5.28
CA PHE A 64 -0.52 -8.95 -5.55
C PHE A 64 -0.06 -8.35 -6.88
N THR A 65 -0.98 -7.75 -7.62
CA THR A 65 -0.70 -6.98 -8.84
C THR A 65 -1.62 -5.76 -8.86
N ALA A 66 -1.07 -4.58 -9.12
CA ALA A 66 -1.83 -3.36 -9.32
C ALA A 66 -1.33 -2.61 -10.57
N ASN A 67 -2.25 -1.94 -11.27
CA ASN A 67 -1.87 -0.98 -12.29
C ASN A 67 -1.38 0.29 -11.62
N CYS A 68 -0.42 0.94 -12.24
CA CYS A 68 0.18 2.17 -11.73
C CYS A 68 -0.80 3.32 -11.60
N ASP A 69 -1.80 3.40 -12.47
CA ASP A 69 -2.83 4.44 -12.45
C ASP A 69 -3.78 4.31 -11.26
N ASP A 70 -3.88 3.10 -10.69
CA ASP A 70 -4.74 2.82 -9.54
C ASP A 70 -4.02 3.07 -8.20
N ILE A 71 -2.70 3.29 -8.20
CA ILE A 71 -1.90 3.45 -6.99
C ILE A 71 -1.97 4.90 -6.50
N PHE A 72 -2.35 5.10 -5.25
CA PHE A 72 -2.38 6.43 -4.62
C PHE A 72 -1.33 6.61 -3.52
N GLU A 73 -0.84 5.52 -2.89
CA GLU A 73 0.26 5.61 -1.93
C GLU A 73 1.11 4.35 -1.86
N VAL A 74 2.33 4.51 -1.32
CA VAL A 74 3.24 3.41 -0.99
C VAL A 74 3.69 3.57 0.45
N TYR A 75 3.56 2.49 1.22
CA TYR A 75 3.98 2.40 2.60
C TYR A 75 5.23 1.51 2.73
N PHE A 76 6.24 2.01 3.44
CA PHE A 76 7.38 1.21 3.84
C PHE A 76 7.25 0.88 5.34
N PRO A 77 7.01 -0.39 5.70
CA PRO A 77 7.05 -0.80 7.10
C PRO A 77 8.39 -0.43 7.72
N PRO A 78 8.41 -0.05 9.01
CA PRO A 78 9.66 0.07 9.74
C PRO A 78 10.42 -1.25 9.68
N ASN A 79 11.71 -1.19 9.37
CA ASN A 79 12.59 -2.34 9.44
C ASN A 79 12.88 -2.61 10.92
N ASP A 80 11.95 -3.29 11.60
CA ASP A 80 12.19 -3.70 12.98
C ASP A 80 13.31 -4.75 13.00
N ALA A 81 14.18 -4.67 14.00
CA ALA A 81 15.36 -5.53 14.14
C ALA A 81 15.03 -7.04 14.23
N ASN A 82 13.74 -7.39 14.36
CA ASN A 82 13.21 -8.74 14.48
C ASN A 82 12.83 -9.39 13.14
N GLY A 83 13.07 -8.71 12.02
CA GLY A 83 12.77 -9.23 10.68
C GLY A 83 11.53 -8.60 10.06
N PRO A 84 11.13 -9.05 8.86
CA PRO A 84 9.98 -8.50 8.16
C PRO A 84 8.71 -8.74 8.97
N MET A 85 7.99 -7.66 9.27
CA MET A 85 6.69 -7.67 9.93
C MET A 85 5.69 -8.53 9.14
N SER A 86 4.84 -9.28 9.83
CA SER A 86 3.82 -10.13 9.21
C SER A 86 2.74 -9.29 8.49
N MET A 87 2.03 -9.92 7.56
CA MET A 87 0.94 -9.30 6.79
C MET A 87 -0.15 -8.75 7.73
N GLU A 88 -0.47 -9.49 8.79
CA GLU A 88 -1.48 -9.16 9.79
C GLU A 88 -1.09 -7.94 10.63
N GLU A 89 0.16 -7.86 11.08
CA GLU A 89 0.68 -6.72 11.83
C GLU A 89 0.66 -5.44 10.98
N LEU A 90 1.08 -5.54 9.72
CA LEU A 90 1.06 -4.43 8.77
C LEU A 90 -0.34 -3.92 8.46
N LYS A 91 -1.29 -4.83 8.26
CA LYS A 91 -2.69 -4.47 8.07
C LYS A 91 -3.22 -3.70 9.28
N THR A 92 -2.86 -4.13 10.48
CA THR A 92 -3.26 -3.47 11.72
C THR A 92 -2.69 -2.06 11.81
N ILE A 93 -1.40 -1.87 11.48
CA ILE A 93 -0.76 -0.53 11.48
C ILE A 93 -1.40 0.41 10.45
N VAL A 94 -1.69 -0.09 9.24
CA VAL A 94 -2.35 0.73 8.21
C VAL A 94 -3.77 1.11 8.64
N GLU A 95 -4.55 0.16 9.16
CA GLU A 95 -5.88 0.44 9.69
C GLU A 95 -5.85 1.45 10.86
N GLU A 96 -4.86 1.36 11.76
CA GLU A 96 -4.67 2.34 12.83
C GLU A 96 -4.26 3.71 12.30
N LYS A 97 -3.37 3.77 11.29
CA LYS A 97 -2.95 5.02 10.63
C LYS A 97 -4.13 5.70 9.94
N GLU A 98 -4.99 4.93 9.26
CA GLU A 98 -6.21 5.47 8.63
C GLU A 98 -7.20 5.97 9.68
N LYS A 99 -7.45 5.20 10.75
CA LYS A 99 -8.31 5.64 11.87
C LYS A 99 -7.81 6.92 12.52
N ASN A 100 -6.50 7.03 12.77
CA ASN A 100 -5.89 8.23 13.35
C ASN A 100 -5.85 9.44 12.40
N SER A 101 -5.71 9.21 11.10
CA SER A 101 -5.84 10.28 10.11
C SER A 101 -7.27 10.79 10.01
N PHE A 102 -8.25 9.89 10.14
CA PHE A 102 -9.68 10.24 10.13
C PHE A 102 -10.11 10.97 11.41
N SER A 103 -9.59 10.58 12.59
CA SER A 103 -9.91 11.27 13.86
C SER A 103 -9.41 12.72 13.89
N ARG A 104 -8.23 12.99 13.30
CA ARG A 104 -7.72 14.36 13.13
C ARG A 104 -8.59 15.22 12.20
N PHE A 105 -9.20 14.62 11.18
CA PHE A 105 -10.14 15.31 10.29
C PHE A 105 -11.50 15.58 10.94
N VAL A 106 -11.99 14.69 11.80
CA VAL A 106 -13.25 14.91 12.53
C VAL A 106 -13.10 15.96 13.63
N SER A 107 -11.96 16.01 14.32
CA SER A 107 -11.69 17.06 15.33
C SER A 107 -11.57 18.47 14.75
N THR A 108 -11.37 18.64 13.44
CA THR A 108 -11.32 19.97 12.79
C THR A 108 -12.67 20.47 12.29
N LYS A 109 -13.75 19.66 12.35
CA LYS A 109 -15.12 20.10 12.01
C LYS A 109 -16.06 20.28 13.20
N GLY A 110 -15.56 20.14 14.44
CA GLY A 110 -16.35 20.33 15.67
C GLY A 110 -16.26 21.72 16.31
N GLY A 111 -15.85 22.74 15.55
CA GLY A 111 -15.52 24.08 16.09
C GLY A 111 -16.25 25.23 15.40
N GLU A 112 -17.52 25.07 15.04
CA GLU A 112 -18.41 26.22 14.79
C GLU A 112 -19.72 26.00 15.56
N GLY A 113 -19.91 26.78 16.62
CA GLY A 113 -21.07 26.63 17.47
C GLY A 113 -21.12 27.60 18.65
N LYS A 114 -21.22 28.90 18.32
CA LYS A 114 -21.72 30.03 19.13
C LYS A 114 -21.01 30.41 20.44
#